data_AF-A0A7W0S373-F1
#
_entry.id   AF-A0A7W0S373-F1
#
_cell.length_a   1.000
_cell.length_b   1.000
_cell.length_c   1.000
_cell.angle_alpha   90.00
_cell.angle_beta   90.00
_cell.angle_gamma   90.00
#
_symmetry.space_group_name_H-M   'P 1'
#
loop_
_entity.id
_entity.type
_entity.pdbx_description
1 polymer ?
#
loop_
_entity_poly.entity_id
_entity_poly.type
_entity_poly.pdbx_seq_one_letter_code
_entity_poly.pdbx_strand_id
1 'polypeptide(L)'
;MALCFLSDTSAQDDLDIIKVESSLVVLNATIIDDKGKSVSGLKQSQFKVLEDGKEQAVIFFEAERTPFAAAILLDTSGSMESRVSMARSAAINFLDGLRIEDAVAIYNFDTKVSLVQNFSGSRDIAHTVYELKAGGMTVLNDAIYKAAEELAARSEKRKAIIVLSDGADTKSKYSADKALKAALAA
;
A
#
# COMPACT_ATOMS: atom_id res chain seq x y z
N MET A 1 41.49 52.79 52.51
CA MET A 1 41.92 51.89 51.43
C MET A 1 40.81 50.85 51.28
N ALA A 2 40.42 50.56 50.02
CA ALA A 2 39.21 49.85 49.55
C ALA A 2 38.88 48.51 50.29
N LEU A 3 37.69 47.89 50.20
CA LEU A 3 36.94 47.54 48.99
C LEU A 3 35.56 46.89 49.33
N CYS A 4 34.67 46.99 48.35
CA CYS A 4 33.29 46.56 48.11
C CYS A 4 32.77 45.11 48.38
N PHE A 5 31.43 45.05 48.55
CA PHE A 5 30.35 44.09 48.15
C PHE A 5 30.46 42.59 48.57
N LEU A 6 29.38 41.83 48.84
CA LEU A 6 28.14 41.61 48.07
C LEU A 6 26.96 41.12 48.96
N SER A 7 25.76 41.50 48.54
CA SER A 7 24.47 40.96 48.98
C SER A 7 24.21 39.63 48.28
N ASP A 8 23.87 38.57 49.00
CA ASP A 8 23.26 37.38 48.40
C ASP A 8 21.74 37.45 48.57
N THR A 9 21.10 37.99 47.53
CA THR A 9 19.67 37.79 47.26
C THR A 9 19.50 36.37 46.75
N SER A 10 18.71 35.54 47.43
CA SER A 10 18.24 34.27 46.90
C SER A 10 17.30 34.53 45.70
N ALA A 11 17.80 34.33 44.49
CA ALA A 11 16.97 34.27 43.28
C ALA A 11 16.31 32.88 43.19
N GLN A 12 14.98 32.89 43.16
CA GLN A 12 14.13 31.73 42.93
C GLN A 12 14.02 31.52 41.42
N ASP A 13 14.69 30.50 40.88
CA ASP A 13 14.53 30.04 39.49
C ASP A 13 13.56 28.84 39.48
N ASP A 14 12.26 29.14 39.47
CA ASP A 14 11.27 28.20 38.92
C ASP A 14 11.19 28.46 37.42
N LEU A 15 12.00 27.71 36.65
CA LEU A 15 11.81 27.65 35.21
C LEU A 15 10.54 26.84 34.92
N ASP A 16 9.43 27.56 34.69
CA ASP A 16 8.20 26.98 34.15
C ASP A 16 8.48 26.37 32.77
N ILE A 17 8.73 25.07 32.73
CA ILE A 17 8.85 24.32 31.48
C ILE A 17 7.46 24.17 30.89
N ILE A 18 7.14 24.97 29.87
CA ILE A 18 5.93 24.80 29.07
C ILE A 18 6.09 23.55 28.20
N LYS A 19 5.43 22.47 28.58
CA LYS A 19 5.36 21.23 27.80
C LYS A 19 4.10 21.26 26.94
N VAL A 20 4.26 21.43 25.64
CA VAL A 20 3.14 21.38 24.67
C VAL A 20 3.08 19.97 24.09
N GLU A 21 2.04 19.21 24.45
CA GLU A 21 1.71 17.94 23.79
C GLU A 21 0.76 18.24 22.63
N SER A 22 1.22 18.02 21.40
CA SER A 22 0.41 18.13 20.18
C SER A 22 0.01 16.74 19.72
N SER A 23 -1.30 16.51 19.56
CA SER A 23 -1.84 15.28 18.98
C SER A 23 -2.17 15.54 17.51
N LEU A 24 -1.37 14.96 16.62
CA LEU A 24 -1.61 14.98 15.18
C LEU A 24 -2.65 13.90 14.84
N VAL A 25 -3.76 14.29 14.21
CA VAL A 25 -4.80 13.35 13.74
C VAL A 25 -4.75 13.27 12.21
N VAL A 26 -4.65 12.05 11.68
CA VAL A 26 -4.65 11.78 10.24
C VAL A 26 -6.08 11.46 9.78
N LEU A 27 -6.57 12.20 8.79
CA LEU A 27 -7.89 12.01 8.19
C LEU A 27 -7.73 11.56 6.73
N ASN A 28 -8.25 10.38 6.40
CA ASN A 28 -8.31 9.87 5.03
C ASN A 28 -9.73 10.09 4.47
N ALA A 29 -9.83 10.76 3.33
CA ALA A 29 -11.10 11.05 2.67
C ALA A 29 -11.07 10.71 1.18
N THR A 30 -12.13 10.07 0.68
CA THR A 30 -12.32 9.75 -0.73
C THR A 30 -13.48 10.57 -1.28
N ILE A 31 -13.24 11.36 -2.33
CA ILE A 31 -14.25 12.19 -2.97
C ILE A 31 -14.68 11.54 -4.29
N ILE A 32 -15.98 11.28 -4.44
CA ILE A 32 -16.60 10.71 -5.63
C ILE A 32 -17.65 11.68 -6.20
N ASP A 33 -17.79 11.70 -7.52
CA ASP A 33 -18.86 12.44 -8.20
C ASP A 33 -20.19 11.67 -8.17
N ASP A 34 -21.24 12.28 -8.73
CA ASP A 34 -22.59 11.71 -8.83
C ASP A 34 -22.66 10.42 -9.67
N LYS A 35 -21.61 10.13 -10.45
CA LYS A 35 -21.46 8.93 -11.29
C LYS A 35 -20.58 7.87 -10.63
N GLY A 36 -20.13 8.10 -9.39
CA GLY A 36 -19.27 7.18 -8.64
C GLY A 36 -17.80 7.20 -9.05
N LYS A 37 -17.36 8.21 -9.81
CA LYS A 37 -15.96 8.36 -10.24
C LYS A 37 -15.20 9.23 -9.24
N SER A 38 -13.98 8.83 -8.89
CA SER A 38 -13.13 9.62 -7.99
C SER A 38 -12.80 10.99 -8.59
N VAL A 39 -13.04 12.04 -7.81
CA VAL A 39 -12.66 13.42 -8.13
C VAL A 39 -11.19 13.60 -7.78
N SER A 40 -10.45 14.28 -8.65
CA SER A 40 -9.00 14.41 -8.52
C SER A 40 -8.53 15.84 -8.78
N GLY A 41 -7.31 16.17 -8.35
CA GLY A 41 -6.77 17.53 -8.47
C GLY A 41 -7.35 18.51 -7.44
N LEU A 42 -7.92 17.99 -6.36
CA LEU A 42 -8.43 18.80 -5.26
C LEU A 42 -7.29 19.50 -4.52
N LYS A 43 -7.53 20.74 -4.13
CA LYS A 43 -6.61 21.59 -3.38
C LYS A 43 -7.04 21.65 -1.93
N GLN A 44 -6.08 21.84 -1.03
CA GLN A 44 -6.33 22.05 0.40
C GLN A 44 -7.41 23.11 0.67
N SER A 45 -7.42 24.19 -0.12
CA SER A 45 -8.38 25.29 -0.01
C SER A 45 -9.84 24.90 -0.29
N GLN A 46 -10.09 23.68 -0.78
CA GLN A 46 -11.43 23.15 -1.04
C GLN A 46 -11.94 22.28 0.12
N PHE A 47 -11.18 22.17 1.22
CA PHE A 47 -11.55 21.41 2.40
C PHE A 47 -11.66 22.31 3.63
N LYS A 48 -12.62 21.99 4.49
CA LYS A 48 -12.73 22.51 5.86
C LYS A 48 -12.86 21.32 6.80
N VAL A 49 -12.01 21.26 7.80
CA VAL A 49 -12.08 20.25 8.86
C VAL A 49 -12.72 20.89 10.08
N LEU A 50 -13.73 20.26 10.65
CA LEU A 50 -14.35 20.71 11.90
C LEU A 50 -14.19 19.64 12.97
N GLU A 51 -13.84 20.06 14.17
CA GLU A 51 -13.89 19.26 15.40
C GLU A 51 -14.88 19.93 16.34
N ASP A 52 -15.94 19.21 16.73
CA ASP A 52 -17.04 19.73 17.55
C ASP A 52 -17.61 21.08 17.05
N GLY A 53 -17.69 21.22 15.72
CA GLY A 53 -18.19 22.43 15.05
C GLY A 53 -17.21 23.61 14.99
N LYS A 54 -15.97 23.46 15.48
CA LYS A 54 -14.90 24.46 15.34
C LYS A 54 -13.97 24.10 14.19
N GLU A 55 -13.66 25.06 13.32
CA GLU A 55 -12.75 24.86 12.19
C GLU A 55 -11.32 24.62 12.68
N GLN A 56 -10.71 23.52 12.23
CA GLN A 56 -9.34 23.14 12.55
C GLN A 56 -8.42 23.43 11.37
N ALA A 57 -7.23 23.93 11.68
CA ALA A 57 -6.23 24.23 10.66
C ALA A 57 -5.69 22.92 10.06
N VAL A 58 -5.79 22.79 8.73
CA VAL A 58 -5.13 21.71 7.99
C VAL A 58 -3.67 22.10 7.84
N ILE A 59 -2.77 21.48 8.61
CA ILE A 59 -1.32 21.76 8.58
C ILE A 59 -0.58 20.96 7.51
N PHE A 60 -1.15 19.85 7.07
CA PHE A 60 -0.61 19.00 6.01
C PHE A 60 -1.77 18.54 5.12
N PHE A 61 -1.61 18.71 3.82
CA PHE A 61 -2.58 18.25 2.82
C PHE A 61 -1.84 17.59 1.68
N GLU A 62 -2.15 16.32 1.44
CA GLU A 62 -1.64 15.58 0.31
C GLU A 62 -2.83 15.03 -0.48
N ALA A 63 -3.09 15.63 -1.64
CA ALA A 63 -3.95 15.02 -2.64
C ALA A 63 -3.12 13.94 -3.36
N GLU A 64 -2.88 12.82 -2.66
CA GLU A 64 -2.04 11.74 -3.21
C GLU A 64 -2.63 11.24 -4.53
N ARG A 65 -1.91 11.55 -5.61
CA ARG A 65 -1.81 10.67 -6.77
C ARG A 65 -0.49 9.91 -6.67
N THR A 66 -0.23 9.31 -5.51
CA THR A 66 1.02 8.59 -5.30
C THR A 66 1.04 7.39 -6.23
N PRO A 67 2.05 7.29 -7.10
CA PRO A 67 2.23 6.11 -7.92
C PRO A 67 2.34 4.89 -7.01
N PHE A 68 1.86 3.75 -7.49
CA PHE A 68 1.91 2.53 -6.70
C PHE A 68 2.70 1.44 -7.37
N ALA A 69 3.25 0.57 -6.54
CA ALA A 69 3.73 -0.74 -6.96
C ALA A 69 2.67 -1.80 -6.62
N ALA A 70 2.32 -2.68 -7.56
CA ALA A 70 1.51 -3.85 -7.24
C ALA A 70 2.07 -5.14 -7.83
N ALA A 71 1.89 -6.23 -7.09
CA ALA A 71 2.11 -7.57 -7.56
C ALA A 71 0.75 -8.27 -7.74
N ILE A 72 0.43 -8.65 -8.98
CA ILE A 72 -0.74 -9.48 -9.29
C ILE A 72 -0.31 -10.94 -9.23
N LEU A 73 -0.99 -11.74 -8.41
CA LEU A 73 -0.77 -13.16 -8.24
C LEU A 73 -1.92 -13.92 -8.89
N LEU A 74 -1.63 -14.54 -10.03
CA LEU A 74 -2.56 -15.40 -10.77
C LEU A 74 -2.42 -16.84 -10.29
N ASP A 75 -3.51 -17.39 -9.79
CA ASP A 75 -3.60 -18.80 -9.44
C ASP A 75 -3.93 -19.64 -10.68
N THR A 76 -3.03 -20.57 -11.01
CA THR A 76 -3.23 -21.58 -12.05
C THR A 76 -3.19 -22.99 -11.49
N SER A 77 -3.57 -23.18 -10.23
CA SER A 77 -3.77 -24.50 -9.66
C SER A 77 -4.92 -25.25 -10.34
N GLY A 78 -4.98 -26.58 -10.16
CA GLY A 78 -6.00 -27.41 -10.81
C GLY A 78 -7.46 -26.99 -10.49
N SER A 79 -7.73 -26.46 -9.30
CA SER A 79 -9.07 -25.99 -8.92
C SER A 79 -9.51 -24.73 -9.69
N MET A 80 -8.57 -24.01 -10.30
CA MET A 80 -8.83 -22.83 -11.12
C MET A 80 -9.13 -23.13 -12.58
N GLU A 81 -9.22 -24.40 -13.02
CA GLU A 81 -9.40 -24.78 -14.43
C GLU A 81 -10.56 -24.04 -15.14
N SER A 82 -11.73 -23.95 -14.50
CA SER A 82 -12.89 -23.25 -15.06
C SER A 82 -12.88 -21.73 -14.83
N ARG A 83 -11.92 -21.21 -14.04
CA ARG A 83 -11.87 -19.81 -13.57
C ARG A 83 -10.63 -19.06 -14.03
N VAL A 84 -9.61 -19.73 -14.57
CA VAL A 84 -8.33 -19.13 -14.98
C VAL A 84 -8.54 -18.03 -16.03
N SER A 85 -9.47 -18.23 -16.97
CA SER A 85 -9.82 -17.21 -17.96
C SER A 85 -10.44 -15.97 -17.31
N MET A 86 -11.27 -16.14 -16.29
CA MET A 86 -11.86 -15.03 -15.53
C MET A 86 -10.81 -14.28 -14.72
N ALA A 87 -9.91 -14.99 -14.04
CA ALA A 87 -8.78 -14.40 -13.33
C ALA A 87 -7.89 -13.59 -14.28
N ARG A 88 -7.58 -14.14 -15.46
CA ARG A 88 -6.84 -13.44 -16.52
C ARG A 88 -7.54 -12.15 -16.95
N SER A 89 -8.85 -12.21 -17.23
CA SER A 89 -9.63 -11.02 -17.59
C SER A 89 -9.62 -9.97 -16.48
N ALA A 90 -9.71 -10.37 -15.21
CA ALA A 90 -9.62 -9.44 -14.08
C ALA A 90 -8.24 -8.75 -14.00
N ALA A 91 -7.16 -9.48 -14.25
CA ALA A 91 -5.82 -8.89 -14.33
C ALA A 91 -5.70 -7.88 -15.49
N ILE A 92 -6.18 -8.23 -16.68
CA ILE A 92 -6.17 -7.32 -17.84
C ILE A 92 -6.96 -6.05 -17.54
N ASN A 93 -8.17 -6.17 -17.01
CA ASN A 93 -9.00 -5.02 -16.64
C ASN A 93 -8.33 -4.13 -15.59
N PHE A 94 -7.52 -4.71 -14.69
CA PHE A 94 -6.73 -3.93 -13.74
C PHE A 94 -5.61 -3.15 -14.45
N LEU A 95 -4.90 -3.79 -15.39
CA LEU A 95 -3.84 -3.13 -16.17
C LEU A 95 -4.37 -1.95 -17.00
N ASP A 96 -5.59 -2.05 -17.54
CA ASP A 96 -6.22 -0.97 -18.32
C ASP A 96 -6.39 0.34 -17.52
N GLY A 97 -6.51 0.22 -16.20
CA GLY A 97 -6.62 1.34 -15.28
C GLY A 97 -5.29 2.03 -14.92
N LEU A 98 -4.15 1.45 -15.32
CA LEU A 98 -2.82 1.94 -14.92
C LEU A 98 -2.49 3.29 -15.53
N ARG A 99 -1.83 4.11 -14.72
CA ARG A 99 -1.13 5.31 -15.17
C ARG A 99 0.31 4.95 -15.52
N ILE A 100 0.98 5.85 -16.22
CA ILE A 100 2.36 5.61 -16.69
C ILE A 100 3.37 5.58 -15.54
N GLU A 101 3.04 6.26 -14.43
CA GLU A 101 3.81 6.28 -13.21
C GLU A 101 3.63 5.04 -12.32
N ASP A 102 2.58 4.25 -12.54
CA ASP A 102 2.31 3.04 -11.76
C ASP A 102 3.24 1.90 -12.20
N ALA A 103 3.54 0.96 -11.29
CA ALA A 103 4.40 -0.17 -11.58
C ALA A 103 3.71 -1.48 -11.17
N VAL A 104 3.49 -2.38 -12.13
CA VAL A 104 2.84 -3.66 -11.85
C VAL A 104 3.69 -4.82 -12.35
N ALA A 105 3.86 -5.82 -11.49
CA ALA A 105 4.40 -7.12 -11.83
C ALA A 105 3.29 -8.18 -11.80
N ILE A 106 3.42 -9.19 -12.65
CA ILE A 106 2.50 -10.33 -12.72
C ILE A 106 3.29 -11.59 -12.41
N TYR A 107 2.79 -12.34 -11.44
CA TYR A 107 3.28 -13.66 -11.09
C TYR A 107 2.18 -14.68 -11.34
N ASN A 108 2.62 -15.86 -11.73
CA ASN A 108 1.82 -17.06 -11.74
C ASN A 108 2.17 -17.92 -10.52
N PHE A 109 1.19 -18.60 -9.94
CA PHE A 109 1.48 -19.65 -8.97
C PHE A 109 0.56 -20.88 -9.12
N ASP A 110 1.19 -22.03 -8.93
CA ASP A 110 0.56 -23.34 -8.84
C ASP A 110 1.29 -24.17 -7.75
N THR A 111 2.11 -25.13 -8.15
CA THR A 111 3.09 -25.83 -7.32
C THR A 111 4.34 -24.97 -7.05
N LYS A 112 4.56 -23.92 -7.85
CA LYS A 112 5.65 -22.95 -7.66
C LYS A 112 5.20 -21.54 -8.02
N VAL A 113 5.90 -20.53 -7.50
CA VAL A 113 5.72 -19.12 -7.88
C VAL A 113 6.66 -18.81 -9.05
N SER A 114 6.15 -18.20 -10.12
CA SER A 114 6.92 -17.84 -11.32
C SER A 114 6.61 -16.39 -11.72
N LEU A 115 7.64 -15.58 -11.96
CA LEU A 115 7.47 -14.25 -12.54
C LEU A 115 7.06 -14.38 -14.01
N VAL A 116 5.96 -13.72 -14.39
CA VAL A 116 5.49 -13.68 -15.78
C VAL A 116 5.84 -12.35 -16.43
N GLN A 117 5.69 -11.26 -15.70
CA GLN A 117 6.00 -9.91 -16.16
C GLN A 117 6.56 -9.09 -15.01
N ASN A 118 7.71 -8.44 -15.23
CA ASN A 118 8.35 -7.60 -14.22
C ASN A 118 7.62 -6.25 -14.07
N PHE A 119 7.88 -5.55 -12.97
CA PHE A 119 7.31 -4.24 -12.66
C PHE A 119 7.45 -3.26 -13.82
N SER A 120 6.32 -2.83 -14.36
CA SER A 120 6.24 -1.82 -15.43
C SER A 120 4.90 -1.07 -15.36
N GLY A 121 4.86 0.13 -15.92
CA GLY A 121 3.60 0.86 -16.16
C GLY A 121 2.90 0.45 -17.46
N SER A 122 3.28 -0.70 -18.03
CA SER A 122 2.69 -1.17 -19.27
C SER A 122 1.28 -1.70 -19.01
N ARG A 123 0.36 -1.35 -19.91
CA ARG A 123 -0.97 -1.95 -19.96
C ARG A 123 -0.97 -3.27 -20.73
N ASP A 124 0.10 -3.54 -21.46
CA ASP A 124 0.26 -4.78 -22.19
C ASP A 124 0.54 -5.92 -21.22
N ILE A 125 -0.13 -7.04 -21.47
CA ILE A 125 0.10 -8.29 -20.74
C ILE A 125 1.00 -9.21 -21.56
N ALA A 126 1.97 -9.83 -20.90
CA ALA A 126 2.84 -10.81 -21.56
C ALA A 126 2.00 -11.93 -22.20
N HIS A 127 2.34 -12.31 -23.44
CA HIS A 127 1.66 -13.39 -24.17
C HIS A 127 1.59 -14.68 -23.37
N THR A 128 2.60 -14.97 -22.55
CA THR A 128 2.67 -16.12 -21.65
C THR A 128 1.47 -16.21 -20.69
N VAL A 129 0.86 -15.08 -20.31
CA VAL A 129 -0.36 -15.11 -19.48
C VAL A 129 -1.50 -15.82 -20.21
N TYR A 130 -1.60 -15.71 -21.54
CA TYR A 130 -2.61 -16.39 -22.33
C TYR A 130 -2.39 -17.91 -22.41
N GLU A 131 -1.15 -18.35 -22.25
CA GLU A 131 -0.72 -19.75 -22.34
C GLU A 131 -0.80 -20.48 -21.00
N LEU A 132 -1.04 -19.76 -19.90
CA LEU A 132 -1.22 -20.34 -18.58
C LEU A 132 -2.38 -21.35 -18.58
N LYS A 133 -2.07 -22.58 -18.17
CA LYS A 133 -3.02 -23.67 -18.00
C LYS A 133 -3.12 -24.00 -16.52
N ALA A 134 -4.35 -24.26 -16.07
CA ALA A 134 -4.58 -24.72 -14.72
C ALA A 134 -4.01 -26.13 -14.50
N GLY A 135 -3.36 -26.35 -13.37
CA GLY A 135 -2.82 -27.65 -12.99
C GLY A 135 -1.99 -27.59 -11.71
N GLY A 136 -1.66 -28.75 -11.17
CA GLY A 136 -0.81 -28.85 -9.97
C GLY A 136 -1.51 -28.43 -8.67
N MET A 137 -0.69 -28.24 -7.65
CA MET A 137 -1.10 -27.88 -6.28
C MET A 137 -1.21 -26.35 -6.15
N THR A 138 -1.47 -25.85 -4.95
CA THR A 138 -1.64 -24.41 -4.67
C THR A 138 -0.67 -23.97 -3.57
N VAL A 139 0.25 -23.07 -3.91
CA VAL A 139 1.26 -22.46 -3.01
C VAL A 139 0.97 -20.98 -2.76
N LEU A 140 -0.25 -20.69 -2.30
CA LEU A 140 -0.77 -19.33 -2.12
C LEU A 140 0.07 -18.50 -1.13
N ASN A 141 0.40 -19.07 0.03
CA ASN A 141 1.17 -18.35 1.05
C ASN A 141 2.61 -18.07 0.58
N ASP A 142 3.20 -18.97 -0.20
CA ASP A 142 4.51 -18.75 -0.82
C ASP A 142 4.47 -17.62 -1.86
N ALA A 143 3.38 -17.53 -2.64
CA ALA A 143 3.16 -16.45 -3.59
C ALA A 143 3.02 -15.08 -2.91
N ILE A 144 2.21 -15.00 -1.84
CA ILE A 144 2.04 -13.76 -1.05
C ILE A 144 3.36 -13.34 -0.41
N TYR A 145 4.08 -14.28 0.20
CA TYR A 145 5.38 -13.98 0.81
C TYR A 145 6.37 -13.44 -0.23
N LYS A 146 6.45 -14.07 -1.41
CA LYS A 146 7.35 -13.62 -2.48
C LYS A 146 6.97 -12.23 -2.98
N ALA A 147 5.68 -11.96 -3.17
CA ALA A 147 5.19 -10.65 -3.57
C ALA A 147 5.55 -9.56 -2.55
N ALA A 148 5.40 -9.86 -1.26
CA ALA A 148 5.76 -8.94 -0.18
C ALA A 148 7.26 -8.62 -0.19
N GLU A 149 8.12 -9.63 -0.37
CA GLU A 149 9.58 -9.43 -0.46
C GLU A 149 9.97 -8.52 -1.64
N GLU A 150 9.37 -8.76 -2.81
CA GLU A 150 9.63 -7.98 -4.03
C GLU A 150 9.10 -6.53 -3.91
N LEU A 151 7.92 -6.36 -3.31
CA LEU A 151 7.35 -5.04 -3.03
C LEU A 151 8.14 -4.28 -1.95
N ALA A 152 8.70 -4.97 -0.95
CA ALA A 152 9.54 -4.32 0.07
C ALA A 152 10.77 -3.64 -0.55
N ALA A 153 11.33 -4.21 -1.62
CA ALA A 153 12.47 -3.63 -2.36
C ALA A 153 12.09 -2.43 -3.25
N ARG A 154 10.79 -2.15 -3.43
CA ARG A 154 10.30 -1.01 -4.22
C ARG A 154 10.32 0.30 -3.42
N SER A 155 10.60 1.40 -4.13
CA SER A 155 10.63 2.75 -3.56
C SER A 155 9.25 3.38 -3.40
N GLU A 156 8.24 2.86 -4.10
CA GLU A 156 6.87 3.34 -4.05
C GLU A 156 6.29 3.20 -2.64
N LYS A 157 5.70 4.28 -2.11
CA LYS A 157 5.09 4.26 -0.78
C LYS A 157 3.80 3.43 -0.75
N ARG A 158 3.02 3.50 -1.83
CA ARG A 158 1.77 2.73 -1.95
C ARG A 158 2.08 1.40 -2.62
N LYS A 159 1.88 0.31 -1.87
CA LYS A 159 2.14 -1.04 -2.33
C LYS A 159 0.89 -1.90 -2.19
N ALA A 160 0.66 -2.80 -3.13
CA ALA A 160 -0.51 -3.69 -3.08
C ALA A 160 -0.17 -5.10 -3.60
N ILE A 161 -0.76 -6.11 -2.98
CA ILE A 161 -0.77 -7.49 -3.47
C ILE A 161 -2.20 -7.80 -3.90
N ILE A 162 -2.38 -8.20 -5.15
CA ILE A 162 -3.69 -8.55 -5.71
C ILE A 162 -3.68 -10.04 -5.98
N VAL A 163 -4.52 -10.79 -5.27
CA VAL A 163 -4.60 -12.25 -5.40
C VAL A 163 -5.85 -12.63 -6.19
N LEU A 164 -5.66 -13.40 -7.26
CA LEU A 164 -6.74 -13.91 -8.11
C LEU A 164 -6.75 -15.44 -8.02
N SER A 165 -7.50 -15.96 -7.06
CA SER A 165 -7.51 -17.37 -6.62
C SER A 165 -8.90 -17.79 -6.12
N ASP A 166 -9.08 -19.08 -5.87
CA ASP A 166 -10.18 -19.64 -5.06
C ASP A 166 -9.87 -19.71 -3.55
N GLY A 167 -8.63 -19.39 -3.15
CA GLY A 167 -8.22 -19.19 -1.77
C GLY A 167 -7.71 -20.43 -1.03
N ALA A 168 -7.64 -21.60 -1.68
CA ALA A 168 -7.13 -22.81 -1.06
C ALA A 168 -5.59 -22.84 -1.07
N ASP A 169 -4.96 -23.01 0.09
CA ASP A 169 -3.53 -23.35 0.16
C ASP A 169 -3.36 -24.84 0.48
N THR A 170 -2.43 -25.51 -0.22
CA THR A 170 -2.27 -26.97 -0.07
C THR A 170 -0.83 -27.38 0.25
N LYS A 171 0.16 -26.61 -0.21
CA LYS A 171 1.57 -27.03 -0.23
C LYS A 171 2.57 -25.93 0.08
N SER A 172 2.12 -24.75 0.51
CA SER A 172 3.06 -23.68 0.83
C SER A 172 4.05 -24.09 1.92
N LYS A 173 5.28 -23.61 1.79
CA LYS A 173 6.31 -23.72 2.83
C LYS A 173 6.06 -22.73 3.97
N TYR A 174 5.48 -21.58 3.65
CA TYR A 174 5.12 -20.57 4.64
C TYR A 174 3.68 -20.75 5.12
N SER A 175 3.47 -20.51 6.42
CA SER A 175 2.15 -20.39 7.02
C SER A 175 1.46 -19.09 6.60
N ALA A 176 0.13 -19.07 6.63
CA ALA A 176 -0.68 -17.86 6.41
C ALA A 176 -0.22 -16.67 7.27
N ASP A 177 0.04 -16.87 8.56
CA ASP A 177 0.51 -15.80 9.47
C ASP A 177 1.84 -15.19 9.03
N LYS A 178 2.75 -16.01 8.51
CA LYS A 178 4.06 -15.56 8.03
C LYS A 178 3.91 -14.77 6.73
N ALA A 179 3.06 -15.23 5.82
CA ALA A 179 2.75 -14.52 4.59
C ALA A 179 2.07 -13.16 4.89
N LEU A 180 1.10 -13.14 5.80
CA LEU A 180 0.41 -11.92 6.23
C LEU A 180 1.36 -10.93 6.89
N LYS A 181 2.22 -11.40 7.81
CA LYS A 181 3.21 -10.55 8.48
C LYS A 181 4.19 -9.95 7.49
N ALA A 182 4.63 -10.71 6.48
CA ALA A 182 5.47 -10.19 5.41
C ALA A 182 4.73 -9.12 4.60
N ALA A 183 3.48 -9.39 4.20
CA ALA A 183 2.67 -8.43 3.43
C ALA A 183 2.41 -7.11 4.18
N LEU A 184 2.21 -7.15 5.50
CA LEU A 184 2.03 -5.95 6.33
C LEU A 184 3.33 -5.17 6.57
N ALA A 185 4.49 -5.81 6.35
CA ALA A 185 5.81 -5.20 6.58
C ALA A 185 6.46 -4.66 5.31
N ALA A 186 5.89 -4.95 4.13
CA ALA A 186 6.41 -4.54 2.82
C ALA A 186 6.09 -3.06 2.51
#